data_AF-A0AAV3NY04-F1
#
_entry.id   AF-A0AAV3NY04-F1
#
_cell.length_a   1.000
_cell.length_b   1.000
_cell.length_c   1.000
_cell.angle_alpha   90.00
_cell.angle_beta   90.00
_cell.angle_gamma   90.00
#
_symmetry.space_group_name_H-M   'P 1'
#
loop_
_entity.id
_entity.type
_entity.pdbx_description
1 polymer ?
#
loop_
_entity_poly.entity_id
_entity_poly.type
_entity_poly.pdbx_seq_one_letter_code
_entity_poly.pdbx_strand_id
1 'polypeptide(L)'
;MVVVVRFVDDRGFIGIVHVPNTSATRLKDSLETLLSRLGLCISKIRVQGYDGASNMRGHVGGLKTYIQKENPQAYYVHCFAHQLQLALVSIARNHENVDWFFGEINHLVTFI
;
A
#
# COMPACT_ATOMS: atom_id res chain seq x y z
N MET A 1 -2.24 -10.25 -0.52
CA MET A 1 -2.41 -8.76 -0.59
C MET A 1 -3.83 -8.46 -1.04
N VAL A 2 -4.33 -7.25 -0.82
CA VAL A 2 -5.73 -6.91 -1.15
C VAL A 2 -5.76 -5.58 -1.89
N VAL A 3 -6.61 -5.49 -2.91
CA VAL A 3 -7.02 -4.22 -3.53
C VAL A 3 -8.41 -3.88 -3.05
N VAL A 4 -8.59 -2.66 -2.54
CA VAL A 4 -9.88 -2.11 -2.10
C VAL A 4 -10.18 -0.88 -2.95
N VAL A 5 -11.41 -0.79 -3.44
CA VAL A 5 -11.92 0.37 -4.17
C VAL A 5 -13.07 0.97 -3.36
N ARG A 6 -13.02 2.30 -3.17
CA ARG A 6 -14.04 3.09 -2.48
C ARG A 6 -14.35 4.34 -3.30
N PHE A 7 -15.55 4.89 -3.13
CA PHE A 7 -15.86 6.24 -3.58
C PHE A 7 -15.05 7.26 -2.77
N VAL A 8 -14.86 8.43 -3.38
CA VAL A 8 -14.23 9.59 -2.72
C VAL A 8 -15.19 10.21 -1.70
N ASP A 9 -16.48 10.19 -2.00
CA ASP A 9 -17.55 10.68 -1.14
C ASP A 9 -18.01 9.63 -0.12
N ASP A 10 -19.09 9.96 0.57
CA ASP A 10 -19.72 9.19 1.64
C ASP A 10 -20.42 7.90 1.17
N ARG A 11 -20.50 7.64 -0.15
CA ARG A 11 -21.05 6.39 -0.69
C ARG A 11 -20.20 5.18 -0.37
N GLY A 12 -18.96 5.38 0.09
CA GLY A 12 -18.19 4.36 0.79
C GLY A 12 -17.58 3.28 -0.10
N PHE A 13 -17.48 2.06 0.44
CA PHE A 13 -16.81 0.91 -0.17
C PHE A 13 -17.55 0.39 -1.41
N ILE A 14 -16.79 0.01 -2.45
CA ILE A 14 -17.35 -0.51 -3.71
C ILE A 14 -16.94 -1.96 -3.94
N GLY A 15 -15.69 -2.32 -3.63
CA GLY A 15 -15.21 -3.64 -3.95
C GLY A 15 -13.85 -3.97 -3.35
N ILE A 16 -13.62 -5.28 -3.19
CA ILE A 16 -12.41 -5.86 -2.65
C ILE A 16 -12.01 -7.06 -3.49
N VAL A 17 -10.71 -7.24 -3.71
CA VAL A 17 -10.19 -8.45 -4.34
C VAL A 17 -8.88 -8.86 -3.66
N HIS A 18 -8.76 -10.15 -3.37
CA HIS A 18 -7.51 -10.74 -2.92
C HIS A 18 -6.57 -10.93 -4.12
N VAL A 19 -5.32 -10.52 -3.95
CA VAL A 19 -4.24 -10.67 -4.92
C VAL A 19 -3.14 -11.54 -4.31
N PRO A 20 -2.87 -12.74 -4.85
CA PRO A 20 -1.92 -13.69 -4.28
C PRO A 20 -0.46 -13.26 -4.48
N ASN A 21 -0.18 -12.43 -5.49
CA ASN A 21 1.16 -11.92 -5.81
C ASN A 21 1.19 -10.39 -5.67
N THR A 22 2.22 -9.87 -4.99
CA THR A 22 2.40 -8.43 -4.73
C THR A 22 3.18 -7.69 -5.81
N SER A 23 3.36 -8.28 -7.00
CA SER A 23 3.94 -7.56 -8.12
C SER A 23 3.00 -6.44 -8.57
N ALA A 24 3.61 -5.32 -8.97
CA ALA A 24 2.87 -4.15 -9.43
C ALA A 24 1.90 -4.45 -10.58
N THR A 25 2.33 -5.32 -11.52
CA THR A 25 1.51 -5.75 -12.66
C THR A 25 0.28 -6.52 -12.22
N ARG A 26 0.44 -7.53 -11.35
CA ARG A 26 -0.69 -8.34 -10.86
C ARG A 26 -1.67 -7.52 -10.03
N LEU A 27 -1.18 -6.55 -9.25
CA LEU A 27 -2.04 -5.62 -8.53
C LEU A 27 -2.85 -4.75 -9.49
N LYS A 28 -2.22 -4.21 -10.54
CA LYS A 28 -2.91 -3.44 -11.58
C LYS A 28 -3.96 -4.27 -12.32
N ASP A 29 -3.60 -5.45 -12.80
CA ASP A 29 -4.53 -6.32 -13.55
C ASP A 29 -5.76 -6.68 -12.68
N SER A 30 -5.53 -6.95 -11.40
CA SER A 30 -6.60 -7.25 -10.44
C SER A 30 -7.50 -6.03 -10.19
N LEU A 31 -6.92 -4.83 -10.10
CA LEU A 31 -7.65 -3.57 -10.01
C LEU A 31 -8.49 -3.31 -11.26
N GLU A 32 -7.92 -3.48 -12.45
CA GLU A 32 -8.63 -3.30 -13.72
C GLU A 32 -9.78 -4.29 -13.88
N THR A 33 -9.56 -5.55 -13.50
CA THR A 33 -10.60 -6.58 -13.49
C THR A 33 -11.73 -6.19 -12.55
N LEU A 34 -11.41 -5.72 -11.33
CA LEU A 34 -12.40 -5.27 -10.36
C LEU A 34 -13.19 -4.06 -10.88
N LEU A 35 -12.51 -3.04 -11.41
CA LEU A 35 -13.16 -1.86 -11.99
C LEU A 35 -14.06 -2.23 -13.17
N SER A 36 -13.60 -3.10 -14.07
CA SER A 36 -14.36 -3.54 -15.25
C SER A 36 -15.66 -4.24 -14.84
N ARG A 37 -15.60 -5.10 -13.81
CA ARG A 37 -16.80 -5.76 -13.24
C ARG A 37 -17.81 -4.77 -12.65
N LEU A 38 -17.35 -3.59 -12.25
CA LEU A 38 -18.16 -2.49 -11.72
C LEU A 38 -18.60 -1.49 -12.81
N GLY A 39 -18.26 -1.73 -14.08
CA GLY A 39 -18.51 -0.78 -15.17
C GLY A 39 -17.65 0.49 -15.09
N LEU A 40 -16.50 0.41 -14.43
CA LEU A 40 -15.55 1.50 -14.21
C LEU A 40 -14.23 1.22 -14.93
N CYS A 41 -13.35 2.22 -14.99
CA CYS A 41 -11.99 2.08 -15.52
C CYS A 41 -11.01 2.99 -14.76
N ILE A 42 -9.70 2.83 -15.02
CA ILE A 42 -8.62 3.54 -14.31
C ILE A 42 -8.78 5.06 -14.36
N SER A 43 -9.37 5.63 -15.44
CA SER A 43 -9.60 7.08 -15.57
C SER A 43 -10.54 7.66 -14.49
N LYS A 44 -11.33 6.81 -13.81
CA LYS A 44 -12.20 7.21 -12.70
C LYS A 44 -11.49 7.27 -11.36
N ILE A 45 -10.27 6.74 -11.26
CA ILE A 45 -9.47 6.80 -10.04
C ILE A 45 -9.01 8.25 -9.79
N ARG A 46 -9.14 8.71 -8.55
CA ARG A 46 -8.67 10.03 -8.12
C ARG A 46 -7.51 9.96 -7.15
N VAL A 47 -7.51 8.94 -6.30
CA VAL A 47 -6.49 8.74 -5.28
C VAL A 47 -6.12 7.26 -5.27
N GLN A 48 -4.83 7.01 -5.09
CA GLN A 48 -4.26 5.70 -4.83
C GLN A 48 -3.46 5.77 -3.51
N GLY A 49 -3.89 4.99 -2.52
CA GLY A 49 -3.35 5.05 -1.15
C GLY A 49 -2.75 3.72 -0.72
N TYR A 50 -1.43 3.66 -0.54
CA TYR A 50 -0.71 2.47 -0.09
C TYR A 50 0.72 2.80 0.37
N ASP A 51 1.49 1.80 0.81
CA ASP A 51 2.83 1.98 1.37
C ASP A 51 3.91 2.40 0.34
N GLY A 52 5.13 2.56 0.83
CA GLY A 52 6.29 3.02 0.07
C GLY A 52 7.11 1.90 -0.57
N ALA A 53 6.66 0.64 -0.54
CA ALA A 53 7.42 -0.48 -1.08
C ALA A 53 7.71 -0.29 -2.59
N SER A 54 8.79 -0.91 -3.08
CA SER A 54 9.26 -0.75 -4.46
C SER A 54 8.19 -1.10 -5.50
N ASN A 55 7.47 -2.21 -5.30
CA ASN A 55 6.36 -2.62 -6.16
C ASN A 55 5.15 -1.66 -6.10
N MET A 56 5.09 -0.78 -5.10
CA MET A 56 4.00 0.15 -4.90
C MET A 56 4.38 1.56 -5.41
N ARG A 57 5.38 2.19 -4.82
CA ARG A 57 5.80 3.58 -5.11
C ARG A 57 6.86 3.69 -6.22
N GLY A 58 7.49 2.60 -6.63
CA GLY A 58 8.64 2.59 -7.54
C GLY A 58 8.43 3.35 -8.86
N HIS A 59 9.46 4.07 -9.30
CA HIS A 59 9.38 4.97 -10.46
C HIS A 59 9.35 4.26 -11.82
N VAL A 60 9.90 3.04 -11.93
CA VAL A 60 9.97 2.29 -13.21
C VAL A 60 8.97 1.14 -13.25
N GLY A 61 8.81 0.42 -12.14
CA GLY A 61 7.97 -0.78 -12.05
C GLY A 61 6.99 -0.79 -10.88
N GLY A 62 6.71 0.38 -10.28
CA GLY A 62 5.75 0.48 -9.19
C GLY A 62 4.32 0.66 -9.70
N LEU A 63 3.35 0.16 -8.93
CA LEU A 63 1.92 0.30 -9.20
C LEU A 63 1.53 1.77 -9.41
N LYS A 64 2.12 2.68 -8.62
CA LYS A 64 1.95 4.13 -8.75
C LYS A 64 2.21 4.59 -10.17
N THR A 65 3.36 4.21 -10.70
CA THR A 65 3.82 4.63 -12.02
C THR A 65 2.89 4.08 -13.09
N TYR A 66 2.47 2.82 -12.98
CA TYR A 66 1.55 2.24 -13.96
C TYR A 66 0.18 2.92 -13.97
N ILE A 67 -0.41 3.18 -12.79
CA ILE A 67 -1.70 3.88 -12.70
C ILE A 67 -1.56 5.33 -13.20
N GLN A 68 -0.48 6.04 -12.83
CA GLN A 68 -0.28 7.44 -13.25
C GLN A 68 0.00 7.59 -14.75
N LYS A 69 0.60 6.57 -15.38
CA LYS A 69 0.80 6.55 -16.84
C LYS A 69 -0.53 6.55 -17.60
N GLU A 70 -1.55 5.88 -17.06
CA GLU A 70 -2.88 5.80 -17.67
C GLU A 70 -3.83 6.90 -17.18
N ASN A 71 -3.65 7.34 -15.94
CA ASN A 71 -4.44 8.42 -15.35
C ASN A 71 -3.54 9.35 -14.52
N PRO A 72 -2.99 10.41 -15.13
CA PRO A 72 -2.16 11.40 -14.42
C PRO A 72 -2.88 12.11 -13.26
N GLN A 73 -4.22 12.08 -13.22
CA GLN A 73 -5.02 12.68 -12.15
C GLN A 73 -5.20 11.74 -10.93
N ALA A 74 -4.68 10.51 -10.97
CA ALA A 74 -4.71 9.58 -9.85
C ALA A 74 -3.55 9.85 -8.87
N TYR A 75 -3.78 10.72 -7.90
CA TYR A 75 -2.76 11.15 -6.94
C TYR A 75 -2.34 10.01 -6.00
N TYR A 76 -1.04 9.81 -5.87
CA TYR A 76 -0.47 8.88 -4.90
C TYR A 76 -0.40 9.50 -3.51
N VAL A 77 -0.93 8.78 -2.52
CA VAL A 77 -0.86 9.12 -1.10
C VAL A 77 -0.13 7.99 -0.39
N HIS A 78 0.97 8.33 0.27
CA HIS A 78 1.70 7.38 1.09
C HIS A 78 0.89 7.06 2.36
N CYS A 79 0.74 5.79 2.69
CA CYS A 79 -0.01 5.35 3.86
C CYS A 79 0.53 6.00 5.16
N PHE A 80 -0.27 6.87 5.78
CA PHE A 80 0.10 7.56 7.03
C PHE A 80 0.41 6.60 8.18
N ALA A 81 -0.35 5.52 8.31
CA ALA A 81 -0.08 4.51 9.34
C ALA A 81 1.30 3.88 9.16
N HIS A 82 1.70 3.60 7.92
CA HIS A 82 3.03 3.09 7.62
C HIS A 82 4.12 4.14 7.88
N GLN A 83 3.88 5.41 7.52
CA GLN A 83 4.83 6.49 7.85
C GLN A 83 5.02 6.69 9.35
N LEU A 84 3.92 6.66 10.11
CA LEU A 84 3.97 6.74 11.57
C LEU A 84 4.76 5.58 12.16
N GLN A 85 4.49 4.35 11.70
CA GLN A 85 5.22 3.17 12.14
C GLN A 85 6.72 3.30 11.87
N LEU A 86 7.12 3.73 10.67
CA LEU A 86 8.53 3.94 10.34
C LEU A 86 9.19 4.98 11.24
N ALA A 87 8.50 6.10 11.51
CA ALA A 87 9.01 7.13 12.41
C ALA A 87 9.20 6.60 13.84
N LEU A 88 8.20 5.88 14.37
CA LEU A 88 8.25 5.30 15.70
C LEU A 88 9.38 4.27 15.83
N VAL A 89 9.52 3.35 14.86
CA VAL A 89 10.61 2.37 14.84
C VAL A 89 11.97 3.06 14.76
N SER A 90 12.10 4.11 13.94
CA SER A 90 13.34 4.87 13.84
C SER A 90 13.73 5.53 15.16
N ILE A 91 12.76 6.09 15.90
CA ILE A 91 13.03 6.73 17.20
C ILE A 91 13.36 5.66 18.25
N ALA A 92 12.61 4.56 18.30
CA ALA A 92 12.84 3.47 19.24
C ALA A 92 14.26 2.88 19.09
N ARG A 93 14.71 2.65 17.85
CA ARG A 93 16.06 2.14 17.56
C ARG A 93 17.18 3.11 17.90
N ASN A 94 16.90 4.42 17.92
CA ASN A 94 17.87 5.44 18.30
C ASN A 94 17.98 5.62 19.83
N HIS A 95 17.16 4.90 20.62
CA HIS A 95 17.21 4.96 22.07
C HIS A 95 17.70 3.62 22.63
N GLU A 96 18.94 3.59 23.12
CA GLU A 96 19.68 2.37 23.50
C GLU A 96 18.85 1.40 24.36
N ASN A 97 18.27 1.88 25.47
CA ASN A 97 17.47 1.01 26.36
C ASN A 97 16.22 0.42 25.68
N VAL A 98 15.62 1.16 24.75
CA VAL A 98 14.40 0.73 24.06
C VAL A 98 14.76 -0.28 22.97
N ASP A 99 15.80 -0.01 22.20
CA ASP A 99 16.32 -0.94 21.19
C ASP A 99 16.76 -2.25 21.83
N TRP A 100 17.50 -2.18 22.94
CA TRP A 100 17.91 -3.35 23.73
C TRP A 100 16.70 -4.16 24.21
N PHE A 101 15.71 -3.51 24.81
CA PHE A 101 14.49 -4.18 25.31
C PHE A 101 13.74 -4.92 24.20
N PHE A 102 13.52 -4.28 23.05
CA PHE A 102 12.86 -4.95 21.92
C PHE A 102 13.73 -6.03 21.27
N GLY A 103 15.06 -5.88 21.32
CA GLY A 103 16.00 -6.92 20.92
C GLY A 103 15.87 -8.19 21.76
N GLU A 104 15.83 -8.05 23.08
CA GLU A 104 15.68 -9.18 24.01
C GLU A 104 14.32 -9.89 23.85
N ILE A 105 13.23 -9.13 23.69
CA ILE A 105 11.93 -9.72 23.38
C ILE A 105 11.99 -10.51 22.07
N ASN A 106 12.62 -9.96 21.03
CA ASN A 106 12.73 -10.64 19.75
C ASN A 106 13.56 -11.93 19.86
N HIS A 107 14.63 -11.94 20.66
CA HIS A 107 15.41 -13.15 20.96
C HIS A 107 14.56 -14.22 21.65
N LEU A 108 13.79 -13.85 22.67
CA LEU A 108 12.91 -14.79 23.38
C LEU A 108 11.86 -15.40 22.45
N VAL A 109 11.20 -14.57 21.63
CA VAL A 109 10.16 -15.02 20.69
C VAL A 109 10.72 -15.91 19.59
N THR A 110 11.96 -15.68 19.14
CA THR A 110 12.59 -16.48 18.07
C THR A 110 13.22 -17.77 18.60
N PHE A 111 13.56 -17.81 19.89
CA PHE A 111 14.12 -19.01 20.54
C PHE A 111 13.07 -20.09 20.81
N ILE A 112 11.81 -19.70 21.07
CA ILE A 112 10.66 -20.59 21.23
C ILE A 112 10.17 -21.05 19.85
#